data_AF-A0A2N1MKL0-F1
#
_entry.id   AF-A0A2N1MKL0-F1
#
_cell.length_a   1.000
_cell.length_b   1.000
_cell.length_c   1.000
_cell.angle_alpha   90.00
_cell.angle_beta   90.00
_cell.angle_gamma   90.00
#
_symmetry.space_group_name_H-M   'P 1'
#
loop_
_entity.id
_entity.type
_entity.pdbx_description
1 polymer ?
#
loop_
_entity_poly.entity_id
_entity_poly.type
_entity_poly.pdbx_seq_one_letter_code
_entity_poly.pdbx_strand_id
1 'polypeptide(L)'
;MEMKVTKIFHRDIRAENILITLNETAKLANFKLIRSQPGGQAICFPNLNLDQTRYCAPELLEGVLNYKYEQRCGEVYSFGILLWEIAEERIPHQGINGIRDIIDKVCNKKYREPFSENSQMPEKFKQLEIEAVHHDPDFRPKITKIFEVLNNCLKEYSQVTSSSSGPNLRGNSRNNSMQKSRPNRAENIDAYALPDLESFKYMTLADAEKQHKLYNNHDKLVGDVITAYKCFEAYANLGNTGGTANRNQIKAKYYKAYYISKELIEDPTNKDEIVAELF
;
A
#
# COMPACT_ATOMS: atom_id res chain seq x y z
N MET A 1 -29.20 0.56 0.16
CA MET A 1 -28.22 1.57 -0.29
C MET A 1 -26.86 0.88 -0.40
N GLU A 2 -26.41 0.55 -1.62
CA GLU A 2 -25.12 -0.14 -1.82
C GLU A 2 -23.96 0.75 -1.38
N MET A 3 -23.22 0.38 -0.33
CA MET A 3 -21.93 0.99 -0.04
C MET A 3 -20.90 0.50 -1.07
N LYS A 4 -20.71 1.28 -2.13
CA LYS A 4 -19.56 1.15 -3.04
C LYS A 4 -18.26 1.21 -2.24
N VAL A 5 -17.50 0.13 -2.23
CA VAL A 5 -16.08 0.17 -1.83
C VAL A 5 -15.39 1.16 -2.76
N THR A 6 -15.09 2.36 -2.26
CA THR A 6 -14.42 3.39 -3.04
C THR A 6 -12.99 2.93 -3.29
N LYS A 7 -12.73 2.45 -4.51
CA LYS A 7 -11.37 2.34 -5.04
C LYS A 7 -10.84 3.77 -5.19
N ILE A 8 -10.14 4.25 -4.17
CA ILE A 8 -9.50 5.58 -4.18
C ILE A 8 -8.09 5.38 -4.70
N PHE A 9 -7.75 6.09 -5.78
CA PHE A 9 -6.42 6.14 -6.37
C PHE A 9 -5.93 7.59 -6.30
N HIS A 10 -4.71 7.78 -5.81
CA HIS A 10 -3.99 9.04 -5.78
C HIS A 10 -3.70 9.56 -7.19
N ARG A 11 -3.15 8.69 -8.05
CA ARG A 11 -2.81 8.97 -9.46
C ARG A 11 -1.75 10.05 -9.70
N ASP A 12 -1.01 10.42 -8.66
CA ASP A 12 0.06 11.41 -8.71
C ASP A 12 1.12 11.11 -7.64
N ILE A 13 1.56 9.84 -7.55
CA ILE A 13 2.55 9.43 -6.54
C ILE A 13 3.94 9.83 -7.03
N ARG A 14 4.52 10.88 -6.42
CA ARG A 14 5.81 11.49 -6.79
C ARG A 14 6.42 12.17 -5.57
N ALA A 15 7.73 12.41 -5.56
CA ALA A 15 8.41 13.01 -4.40
C ALA A 15 7.83 14.38 -4.02
N GLU A 16 7.46 15.22 -4.99
CA GLU A 16 6.80 16.52 -4.78
C GLU A 16 5.53 16.44 -3.92
N ASN A 17 4.84 15.29 -3.97
CA ASN A 17 3.59 15.05 -3.26
C ASN A 17 3.79 14.28 -1.94
N ILE A 18 5.04 14.04 -1.51
CA ILE A 18 5.37 13.46 -0.21
C ILE A 18 5.89 14.55 0.72
N LEU A 19 5.09 14.89 1.74
CA LEU A 19 5.44 15.90 2.73
C LEU A 19 6.06 15.24 3.96
N ILE A 20 7.23 15.70 4.38
CA ILE A 20 7.85 15.27 5.63
C ILE A 20 7.46 16.25 6.74
N THR A 21 6.80 15.72 7.77
CA THR A 21 6.42 16.52 8.95
C THR A 21 7.62 16.75 9.89
N LEU A 22 7.47 17.65 10.85
CA LEU A 22 8.48 17.88 11.90
C LEU A 22 8.82 16.63 12.71
N ASN A 23 7.91 15.67 12.79
CA ASN A 23 8.09 14.40 13.48
C ASN A 23 8.62 13.31 12.54
N GLU A 24 9.32 13.68 11.46
CA GLU A 24 9.92 12.77 10.47
C GLU A 24 8.92 11.78 9.83
N THR A 25 7.62 12.09 9.91
CA THR A 25 6.57 11.27 9.31
C THR A 25 6.29 11.75 7.90
N ALA A 26 6.42 10.84 6.92
CA ALA A 26 6.02 11.08 5.54
C ALA A 26 4.50 11.03 5.37
N LYS A 27 3.94 12.02 4.68
CA LYS A 27 2.51 12.13 4.38
C LYS A 27 2.29 12.40 2.90
N LEU A 28 1.47 11.56 2.26
CA LEU A 28 1.04 11.77 0.89
C LEU A 28 0.07 12.97 0.84
N ALA A 29 0.29 13.87 -0.11
CA ALA A 29 -0.45 15.11 -0.31
C ALA A 29 -0.85 15.27 -1.79
N ASN A 30 -1.56 16.37 -2.11
CA ASN A 30 -2.03 16.69 -3.47
C ASN A 30 -3.03 15.66 -4.05
N PHE A 31 -4.18 15.58 -3.41
CA PHE A 31 -5.30 14.71 -3.80
C PHE A 31 -6.16 15.26 -4.95
N LYS A 32 -5.68 16.24 -5.72
CA LYS A 32 -6.47 16.92 -6.78
C LYS A 32 -6.91 15.96 -7.89
N LEU A 33 -6.15 14.89 -8.11
CA LEU A 33 -6.42 13.88 -9.13
C LEU A 33 -7.17 12.65 -8.60
N ILE A 34 -7.49 12.62 -7.30
CA ILE A 34 -8.36 11.60 -6.72
C ILE A 34 -9.74 11.71 -7.36
N ARG A 35 -10.23 10.61 -7.93
CA ARG A 35 -11.65 10.45 -8.26
C ARG A 35 -12.14 9.10 -7.75
N SER A 36 -13.19 9.09 -6.95
CA SER A 36 -14.01 7.89 -6.75
C SER A 36 -14.80 7.69 -8.03
N GLN A 37 -14.51 6.65 -8.82
CA GLN A 37 -15.22 6.47 -10.09
C GLN A 37 -16.38 5.49 -9.94
N PRO A 38 -17.64 5.92 -10.07
CA PRO A 38 -18.73 5.05 -10.47
C PRO A 38 -18.66 4.88 -11.98
N GLY A 39 -18.29 3.69 -12.46
CA GLY A 39 -18.33 3.36 -13.89
C GLY A 39 -17.05 3.71 -14.66
N GLY A 40 -16.13 2.73 -14.69
CA GLY A 40 -15.19 2.31 -15.75
C GLY A 40 -14.68 3.20 -16.89
N GLN A 41 -14.90 4.52 -16.93
CA GLN A 41 -14.33 5.35 -17.99
C GLN A 41 -12.82 5.52 -17.74
N ALA A 42 -11.99 5.03 -18.63
CA ALA A 42 -10.56 5.28 -18.52
C ALA A 42 -10.27 6.79 -18.66
N ILE A 43 -9.37 7.25 -17.83
CA ILE A 43 -9.01 8.65 -17.70
C ILE A 43 -7.75 8.83 -18.51
N CYS A 44 -7.88 9.57 -19.61
CA CYS A 44 -6.74 10.13 -20.30
C CYS A 44 -6.21 11.29 -19.43
N PHE A 45 -4.89 11.38 -19.24
CA PHE A 45 -4.24 12.54 -18.64
C PHE A 45 -3.74 13.43 -19.77
N PRO A 46 -4.59 14.28 -20.39
CA PRO A 46 -4.22 14.99 -21.62
C PRO A 46 -3.07 15.99 -21.45
N ASN A 47 -2.69 16.34 -20.21
CA ASN A 47 -1.71 17.39 -19.91
C ASN A 47 -0.75 16.98 -18.77
N LEU A 48 -0.10 15.80 -18.87
CA LEU A 48 1.01 15.49 -17.96
C LEU A 48 2.14 16.50 -18.19
N ASN A 49 2.59 17.14 -17.11
CA ASN A 49 3.84 17.91 -17.18
C ASN A 49 5.06 16.98 -17.17
N LEU A 50 6.25 17.52 -17.46
CA LEU A 50 7.49 16.75 -17.56
C LEU A 50 7.75 15.93 -16.29
N ASP A 51 7.58 16.54 -15.12
CA ASP A 51 7.84 15.89 -13.85
C ASP A 51 6.80 14.82 -13.52
N GLN A 52 5.58 14.93 -14.03
CA GLN A 52 4.55 13.89 -13.88
C GLN A 52 4.89 12.70 -14.78
N THR A 53 5.33 12.96 -16.01
CA THR A 53 5.72 11.92 -16.98
C THR A 53 6.82 11.00 -16.43
N ARG A 54 7.77 11.53 -15.64
CA ARG A 54 8.88 10.77 -15.04
C ARG A 54 8.44 9.57 -14.18
N TYR A 55 7.24 9.61 -13.60
CA TYR A 55 6.72 8.56 -12.70
C TYR A 55 5.60 7.74 -13.35
N CYS A 56 5.26 8.02 -14.60
CA CYS A 56 4.13 7.37 -15.26
C CYS A 56 4.51 5.99 -15.79
N ALA A 57 3.61 5.03 -15.55
CA ALA A 57 3.76 3.68 -16.06
C ALA A 57 3.70 3.62 -17.60
N PRO A 58 4.37 2.65 -18.26
CA PRO A 58 4.37 2.53 -19.72
C PRO A 58 2.96 2.50 -20.31
N GLU A 59 2.04 1.75 -19.73
CA GLU A 59 0.66 1.63 -20.19
C GLU A 59 -0.16 2.92 -20.03
N LEU A 60 0.26 3.85 -19.15
CA LEU A 60 -0.34 5.17 -19.03
C LEU A 60 0.24 6.13 -20.07
N LEU A 61 1.53 6.00 -20.38
CA LEU A 61 2.23 6.78 -21.40
C LEU A 61 1.80 6.38 -22.83
N GLU A 62 1.67 5.07 -23.08
CA GLU A 62 1.07 4.50 -24.29
C GLU A 62 -0.46 4.71 -24.31
N GLY A 63 -1.07 4.73 -23.13
CA GLY A 63 -2.51 4.77 -22.87
C GLY A 63 -3.21 6.10 -23.09
N VAL A 64 -2.54 7.11 -23.64
CA VAL A 64 -3.23 8.25 -24.27
C VAL A 64 -4.22 7.77 -25.36
N LEU A 65 -4.16 6.50 -25.79
CA LEU A 65 -5.00 5.93 -26.85
C LEU A 65 -5.93 4.74 -26.50
N ASN A 66 -5.76 3.97 -25.40
CA ASN A 66 -6.40 2.63 -25.32
C ASN A 66 -7.26 2.26 -24.08
N TYR A 67 -7.64 3.23 -23.23
CA TYR A 67 -8.82 3.19 -22.34
C TYR A 67 -9.17 1.90 -21.51
N LYS A 68 -8.25 0.97 -21.20
CA LYS A 68 -8.61 -0.34 -20.60
C LYS A 68 -7.71 -0.89 -19.48
N TYR A 69 -6.94 -0.09 -18.75
CA TYR A 69 -6.03 -0.63 -17.73
C TYR A 69 -6.47 -0.39 -16.29
N GLU A 70 -6.21 -1.38 -15.42
CA GLU A 70 -6.46 -1.29 -13.99
C GLU A 70 -5.57 -0.22 -13.36
N GLN A 71 -6.20 0.88 -12.94
CA GLN A 71 -5.56 2.05 -12.35
C GLN A 71 -4.66 1.74 -11.12
N ARG A 72 -4.82 0.56 -10.50
CA ARG A 72 -3.98 0.06 -9.41
C ARG A 72 -2.54 -0.17 -9.82
N CYS A 73 -2.33 -0.75 -11.00
CA CYS A 73 -1.00 -1.18 -11.42
C CYS A 73 -0.11 0.02 -11.77
N GLY A 74 -0.71 1.14 -12.22
CA GLY A 74 0.00 2.40 -12.45
C GLY A 74 0.55 3.02 -11.16
N GLU A 75 -0.18 2.96 -10.04
CA GLU A 75 0.31 3.51 -8.77
C GLU A 75 1.49 2.74 -8.20
N VAL A 76 1.52 1.42 -8.41
CA VAL A 76 2.66 0.58 -8.02
C VAL A 76 3.91 0.99 -8.78
N TYR A 77 3.79 1.26 -10.09
CA TYR A 77 4.91 1.73 -10.89
C TYR A 77 5.44 3.08 -10.39
N SER A 78 4.56 4.06 -10.20
CA SER A 78 4.96 5.38 -9.70
C SER A 78 5.61 5.30 -8.32
N PHE A 79 5.11 4.41 -7.45
CA PHE A 79 5.74 4.13 -6.16
C PHE A 79 7.12 3.49 -6.30
N GLY A 80 7.32 2.57 -7.26
CA GLY A 80 8.63 2.01 -7.57
C GLY A 80 9.65 3.09 -7.99
N ILE A 81 9.27 3.98 -8.90
CA ILE A 81 10.12 5.12 -9.29
C ILE A 81 10.47 6.01 -8.09
N LEU A 82 9.52 6.24 -7.19
CA LEU A 82 9.75 6.98 -5.95
C LEU A 82 10.73 6.24 -5.01
N LEU A 83 10.63 4.91 -4.88
CA LEU A 83 11.58 4.12 -4.09
C LEU A 83 13.00 4.25 -4.65
N TRP A 84 13.16 4.19 -5.97
CA TRP A 84 14.45 4.39 -6.62
C TRP A 84 15.00 5.81 -6.38
N GLU A 85 14.16 6.83 -6.53
CA GLU A 85 14.55 8.24 -6.28
C GLU A 85 15.01 8.47 -4.84
N ILE A 86 14.34 7.86 -3.86
CA ILE A 86 14.74 7.93 -2.45
C ILE A 86 16.09 7.23 -2.22
N ALA A 87 16.29 6.07 -2.85
CA ALA A 87 17.49 5.26 -2.66
C ALA A 87 18.74 5.90 -3.28
N GLU A 88 18.59 6.47 -4.48
CA GLU A 88 19.68 7.00 -5.27
C GLU A 88 19.83 8.52 -5.14
N GLU A 89 18.90 9.18 -4.44
CA GLU A 89 18.86 10.63 -4.23
C GLU A 89 18.99 11.44 -5.55
N ARG A 90 18.36 10.91 -6.61
CA ARG A 90 18.48 11.43 -7.98
C ARG A 90 17.12 11.57 -8.64
N ILE A 91 17.02 12.58 -9.50
CA ILE A 91 15.81 12.84 -10.29
C ILE A 91 15.65 11.73 -11.34
N PRO A 92 14.49 11.04 -11.44
CA PRO A 92 14.27 10.03 -12.47
C PRO A 92 14.40 10.63 -13.87
N HIS A 93 15.12 9.97 -14.78
CA HIS A 93 15.38 10.44 -16.14
C HIS A 93 16.05 11.83 -16.20
N GLN A 94 16.93 12.12 -15.23
CA GLN A 94 17.68 13.37 -15.18
C GLN A 94 18.39 13.68 -16.50
N GLY A 95 18.35 14.96 -16.91
CA GLY A 95 18.95 15.43 -18.17
C GLY A 95 18.03 15.27 -19.40
N ILE A 96 16.90 14.58 -19.27
CA ILE A 96 15.88 14.52 -20.33
C ILE A 96 14.84 15.61 -20.09
N ASN A 97 14.72 16.52 -21.06
CA ASN A 97 13.80 17.66 -21.01
C ASN A 97 12.54 17.47 -21.88
N GLY A 98 12.56 16.49 -22.80
CA GLY A 98 11.45 16.19 -23.70
C GLY A 98 10.55 15.09 -23.15
N ILE A 99 9.25 15.37 -23.00
CA ILE A 99 8.24 14.36 -22.63
C ILE A 99 8.26 13.17 -23.60
N ARG A 100 8.38 13.45 -24.91
CA ARG A 100 8.45 12.40 -25.95
C ARG A 100 9.67 11.49 -25.79
N ASP A 101 10.80 12.03 -25.36
CA ASP A 101 12.02 11.26 -25.15
C ASP A 101 11.89 10.32 -23.95
N ILE A 102 11.21 10.77 -22.88
CA ILE A 102 10.86 9.91 -21.74
C ILE A 102 9.92 8.79 -22.19
N ILE A 103 8.87 9.12 -22.96
CA ILE A 103 7.92 8.12 -23.48
C ILE A 103 8.66 7.07 -24.32
N ASP A 104 9.51 7.48 -25.26
CA ASP A 104 10.30 6.58 -26.09
C ASP A 104 11.23 5.67 -25.24
N LYS A 105 11.90 6.28 -24.25
CA LYS A 105 12.81 5.56 -23.34
C LYS A 105 12.07 4.51 -22.49
N VAL A 106 10.93 4.87 -21.92
CA VAL A 106 10.16 4.01 -21.01
C VAL A 106 9.37 2.92 -21.75
N CYS A 107 8.73 3.29 -22.87
CA CYS A 107 7.80 2.43 -23.61
C CYS A 107 8.54 1.58 -24.65
N ASN A 108 9.26 2.23 -25.58
CA ASN A 108 9.90 1.53 -26.70
C ASN A 108 11.21 0.86 -26.29
N LYS A 109 12.07 1.57 -25.54
CA LYS A 109 13.38 1.06 -25.11
C LYS A 109 13.31 0.25 -23.81
N LYS A 110 12.15 0.21 -23.15
CA LYS A 110 11.91 -0.48 -21.87
C LYS A 110 12.96 -0.16 -20.79
N TYR A 111 13.53 1.04 -20.84
CA TYR A 111 14.61 1.44 -19.96
C TYR A 111 14.11 1.67 -18.52
N ARG A 112 14.93 1.30 -17.55
CA ARG A 112 14.78 1.62 -16.13
C ARG A 112 16.07 2.18 -15.58
N GLU A 113 15.97 3.04 -14.58
CA GLU A 113 17.15 3.62 -13.95
C GLU A 113 17.88 2.54 -13.14
N PRO A 114 19.21 2.40 -13.29
CA PRO A 114 19.97 1.45 -12.49
C PRO A 114 20.24 2.00 -11.09
N PHE A 115 20.42 1.11 -10.12
CA PHE A 115 21.07 1.47 -8.86
C PHE A 115 22.57 1.71 -9.09
N SER A 116 23.16 2.64 -8.33
CA SER A 116 24.60 2.87 -8.34
C SER A 116 25.38 1.68 -7.78
N GLU A 117 26.61 1.49 -8.24
CA GLU A 117 27.49 0.39 -7.79
C GLU A 117 27.78 0.47 -6.28
N ASN A 118 27.77 1.67 -5.71
CA ASN A 118 27.97 1.94 -4.28
C ASN A 118 26.67 2.03 -3.47
N SER A 119 25.51 1.72 -4.07
CA SER A 119 24.20 1.79 -3.42
C SER A 119 24.15 0.85 -2.21
N GLN A 120 23.92 1.42 -1.03
CA GLN A 120 23.86 0.72 0.26
C GLN A 120 22.49 0.05 0.52
N MET A 121 21.56 0.12 -0.44
CA MET A 121 20.23 -0.48 -0.27
C MET A 121 20.30 -2.01 -0.23
N PRO A 122 19.51 -2.67 0.64
CA PRO A 122 19.42 -4.13 0.67
C PRO A 122 18.99 -4.70 -0.68
N GLU A 123 19.48 -5.89 -1.02
CA GLU A 123 19.15 -6.52 -2.31
C GLU A 123 17.65 -6.78 -2.47
N LYS A 124 16.96 -7.13 -1.37
CA LYS A 124 15.50 -7.29 -1.35
C LYS A 124 14.77 -5.99 -1.71
N PHE A 125 15.31 -4.83 -1.32
CA PHE A 125 14.75 -3.52 -1.68
C PHE A 125 14.93 -3.24 -3.17
N LYS A 126 16.15 -3.47 -3.70
CA LYS A 126 16.45 -3.27 -5.13
C LYS A 126 15.56 -4.16 -5.99
N GLN A 127 15.45 -5.44 -5.63
CA GLN A 127 14.59 -6.39 -6.33
C GLN A 127 13.10 -5.98 -6.30
N LEU A 128 12.62 -5.51 -5.14
CA LEU A 128 11.25 -5.01 -5.00
C LEU A 128 10.97 -3.80 -5.92
N GLU A 129 11.92 -2.86 -6.00
CA GLU A 129 11.82 -1.71 -6.89
C GLU A 129 11.75 -2.15 -8.36
N ILE A 130 12.66 -3.04 -8.78
CA ILE A 130 12.70 -3.58 -10.15
C ILE A 130 11.37 -4.26 -10.52
N GLU A 131 10.80 -5.03 -9.61
CA GLU A 131 9.48 -5.65 -9.78
C GLU A 131 8.34 -4.62 -9.83
N ALA A 132 8.39 -3.58 -8.98
CA ALA A 132 7.40 -2.50 -8.96
C ALA A 132 7.37 -1.72 -10.27
N VAL A 133 8.52 -1.49 -10.91
CA VAL A 133 8.63 -0.78 -12.20
C VAL A 133 8.60 -1.71 -13.41
N HIS A 134 8.18 -2.98 -13.24
CA HIS A 134 8.09 -3.92 -14.35
C HIS A 134 7.22 -3.36 -15.49
N HIS A 135 7.66 -3.59 -16.74
CA HIS A 135 6.98 -3.01 -17.90
C HIS A 135 5.55 -3.52 -18.04
N ASP A 136 5.36 -4.83 -17.95
CA ASP A 136 4.03 -5.45 -17.89
C ASP A 136 3.42 -5.27 -16.48
N PRO A 137 2.22 -4.68 -16.36
CA PRO A 137 1.55 -4.43 -15.08
C PRO A 137 1.19 -5.69 -14.28
N ASP A 138 0.99 -6.85 -14.93
CA ASP A 138 0.57 -8.07 -14.25
C ASP A 138 1.69 -8.71 -13.41
N PHE A 139 2.94 -8.36 -13.72
CA PHE A 139 4.12 -8.81 -12.96
C PHE A 139 4.49 -7.89 -11.80
N ARG A 140 3.78 -6.75 -11.65
CA ARG A 140 4.05 -5.82 -10.54
C ARG A 140 3.52 -6.40 -9.23
N PRO A 141 4.24 -6.23 -8.12
CA PRO A 141 3.84 -6.74 -6.82
C PRO A 141 2.59 -6.00 -6.31
N LYS A 142 1.81 -6.70 -5.51
CA LYS A 142 0.72 -6.06 -4.75
C LYS A 142 1.33 -5.14 -3.69
N ILE A 143 0.65 -4.04 -3.38
CA ILE A 143 1.03 -3.12 -2.29
C ILE A 143 1.27 -3.85 -0.96
N THR A 144 0.52 -4.93 -0.68
CA THR A 144 0.73 -5.76 0.52
C THR A 144 2.13 -6.38 0.56
N LYS A 145 2.63 -6.86 -0.58
CA LYS A 145 3.98 -7.43 -0.69
C LYS A 145 5.05 -6.35 -0.54
N ILE A 146 4.83 -5.19 -1.17
CA ILE A 146 5.70 -4.02 -1.02
C ILE A 146 5.86 -3.64 0.45
N PHE A 147 4.74 -3.50 1.17
CA PHE A 147 4.77 -3.17 2.59
C PHE A 147 5.52 -4.21 3.43
N GLU A 148 5.25 -5.49 3.20
CA GLU A 148 5.92 -6.61 3.90
C GLU A 148 7.44 -6.56 3.70
N VAL A 149 7.90 -6.42 2.45
CA VAL A 149 9.33 -6.39 2.12
C VAL A 149 10.01 -5.17 2.73
N LEU A 150 9.42 -3.98 2.60
CA LEU A 150 9.98 -2.75 3.18
C LEU A 150 10.08 -2.83 4.71
N ASN A 151 9.05 -3.37 5.37
CA ASN A 151 9.07 -3.55 6.83
C ASN A 151 10.16 -4.55 7.27
N ASN A 152 10.37 -5.62 6.49
CA ASN A 152 11.43 -6.58 6.76
C ASN A 152 12.81 -5.93 6.58
N CYS A 153 13.03 -5.15 5.53
CA CYS A 153 14.27 -4.37 5.36
C CYS A 153 14.54 -3.42 6.54
N LEU A 154 13.49 -2.75 7.05
CA LEU A 154 13.62 -1.86 8.20
C LEU A 154 13.99 -2.61 9.49
N LYS A 155 13.38 -3.78 9.73
CA LYS A 155 13.69 -4.64 10.88
C LYS A 155 15.14 -5.13 10.83
N GLU A 156 15.58 -5.62 9.67
CA GLU A 156 16.96 -6.07 9.44
C GLU A 156 17.96 -4.92 9.70
N TYR A 157 17.69 -3.72 9.18
CA TYR A 157 18.52 -2.54 9.44
C TYR A 157 18.59 -2.15 10.92
N SER A 158 17.46 -2.22 11.62
CA SER A 158 17.39 -1.91 13.06
C SER A 158 18.20 -2.90 13.90
N GLN A 159 18.24 -4.18 13.52
CA GLN A 159 19.04 -5.19 14.21
C GLN A 159 20.55 -4.94 14.02
N VAL A 160 21.00 -4.61 12.80
CA VAL A 160 22.42 -4.33 12.50
C VAL A 160 22.92 -3.09 13.26
N THR A 161 22.09 -2.05 13.38
CA THR A 161 22.44 -0.83 14.13
C THR A 161 22.43 -1.03 15.65
N SER A 162 21.71 -2.04 16.14
CA SER A 162 21.68 -2.41 17.58
C SER A 162 22.88 -3.27 17.98
N SER A 163 23.37 -4.13 17.07
CA SER A 163 24.49 -5.06 17.34
C SER A 163 25.89 -4.46 17.11
N SER A 164 25.99 -3.27 16.51
CA SER A 164 27.28 -2.64 16.13
C SER A 164 27.84 -1.65 17.17
N SER A 165 27.40 -1.71 18.43
CA SER A 165 27.97 -0.90 19.51
C SER A 165 29.29 -1.48 20.07
N GLY A 166 30.42 -1.18 19.40
CA GLY A 166 31.79 -1.08 19.98
C GLY A 166 32.95 -1.69 19.16
N PRO A 167 34.22 -1.21 19.27
CA PRO A 167 34.75 -0.14 20.13
C PRO A 167 35.28 1.11 19.40
N ASN A 168 35.47 2.16 20.19
CA ASN A 168 35.99 3.50 19.90
C ASN A 168 37.18 3.59 18.92
N LEU A 169 37.04 4.40 17.87
CA LEU A 169 38.17 5.10 17.24
C LEU A 169 38.16 6.57 17.66
N ARG A 170 39.10 6.87 18.56
CA ARG A 170 39.42 8.19 19.09
C ARG A 170 40.26 8.93 18.04
N GLY A 171 39.66 9.89 17.34
CA GLY A 171 40.35 10.80 16.42
C GLY A 171 39.89 12.23 16.69
N ASN A 172 40.78 13.05 17.25
CA ASN A 172 40.55 14.43 17.64
C ASN A 172 40.15 15.34 16.46
N SER A 173 39.09 16.14 16.62
CA SER A 173 39.11 17.54 16.19
C SER A 173 38.12 18.41 16.99
N ARG A 174 38.67 19.47 17.59
CA ARG A 174 38.06 20.63 18.27
C ARG A 174 37.41 21.55 17.21
N ASN A 175 36.33 22.34 17.34
CA ASN A 175 35.55 22.93 18.43
C ASN A 175 34.17 23.44 17.88
N ASN A 176 33.15 23.52 18.77
CA ASN A 176 32.01 24.47 18.91
C ASN A 176 31.09 24.79 17.70
N SER A 177 29.76 24.90 17.75
CA SER A 177 28.69 25.06 18.77
C SER A 177 27.35 24.79 18.03
N MET A 178 26.35 24.06 18.52
CA MET A 178 25.29 24.47 19.46
C MET A 178 24.52 23.19 19.81
N GLN A 179 24.33 22.92 21.10
CA GLN A 179 23.48 21.80 21.55
C GLN A 179 22.02 22.08 21.19
N LYS A 180 21.49 21.38 20.18
CA LYS A 180 20.06 21.06 20.14
C LYS A 180 19.89 19.68 20.75
N SER A 181 19.18 19.61 21.87
CA SER A 181 18.73 18.38 22.49
C SER A 181 18.06 17.49 21.44
N ARG A 182 18.60 16.28 21.24
CA ARG A 182 17.95 15.22 20.46
C ARG A 182 16.57 14.97 21.06
N PRO A 183 15.46 15.09 20.32
CA PRO A 183 14.21 14.53 20.77
C PRO A 183 14.34 13.00 20.74
N ASN A 184 13.75 12.36 21.75
CA ASN A 184 13.73 10.91 21.89
C ASN A 184 13.17 10.26 20.61
N ARG A 185 13.93 9.30 20.08
CA ARG A 185 13.50 8.37 19.04
C ARG A 185 12.13 7.81 19.45
N ALA A 186 11.12 8.03 18.61
CA ALA A 186 9.80 7.45 18.82
C ALA A 186 9.89 5.94 18.54
N GLU A 187 10.38 5.17 19.52
CA GLU A 187 10.08 3.75 19.66
C GLU A 187 8.62 3.61 20.10
N ASN A 188 7.69 3.99 19.23
CA ASN A 188 6.29 3.61 19.30
C ASN A 188 5.69 3.79 17.91
N ILE A 189 6.13 2.91 17.01
CA ILE A 189 5.25 2.46 15.94
C ILE A 189 4.21 1.62 16.67
N ASP A 190 3.13 2.25 17.11
CA ASP A 190 1.97 1.52 17.61
C ASP A 190 1.64 0.46 16.57
N ALA A 191 1.78 -0.78 17.01
CA ALA A 191 1.62 -1.96 16.21
C ALA A 191 0.25 -1.91 15.55
N TYR A 192 0.22 -1.84 14.22
CA TYR A 192 -0.85 -2.52 13.50
C TYR A 192 -0.66 -4.01 13.81
N ALA A 193 -1.19 -4.44 14.94
CA ALA A 193 -1.31 -5.85 15.29
C ALA A 193 -2.28 -6.47 14.28
N LEU A 194 -1.73 -6.80 13.10
CA LEU A 194 -2.33 -7.77 12.22
C LEU A 194 -2.35 -9.08 13.00
N PRO A 195 -3.52 -9.73 13.15
CA PRO A 195 -3.58 -11.00 13.86
C PRO A 195 -2.62 -11.99 13.19
N ASP A 196 -2.01 -12.84 14.00
CA ASP A 196 -1.23 -13.99 13.55
C ASP A 196 -2.15 -14.93 12.75
N LEU A 197 -2.15 -14.72 11.42
CA LEU A 197 -2.94 -15.50 10.47
C LEU A 197 -2.40 -16.92 10.29
N GLU A 198 -1.20 -17.25 10.79
CA GLU A 198 -0.69 -18.62 10.73
C GLU A 198 -1.30 -19.49 11.84
N SER A 199 -1.61 -18.90 12.99
CA SER A 199 -2.23 -19.59 14.13
C SER A 199 -3.70 -19.98 13.89
N PHE A 200 -4.41 -19.29 13.00
CA PHE A 200 -5.82 -19.54 12.74
C PHE A 200 -6.04 -19.84 11.27
N LYS A 201 -6.57 -21.03 11.00
CA LYS A 201 -6.94 -21.55 9.67
C LYS A 201 -8.10 -20.75 9.02
N TYR A 202 -7.99 -19.42 8.97
CA TYR A 202 -9.00 -18.51 8.45
C TYR A 202 -8.42 -17.68 7.30
N MET A 203 -9.33 -17.27 6.41
CA MET A 203 -9.04 -16.40 5.29
C MET A 203 -8.98 -14.93 5.73
N THR A 204 -8.41 -14.06 4.88
CA THR A 204 -8.43 -12.61 5.14
C THR A 204 -9.85 -12.05 5.05
N LEU A 205 -10.13 -10.89 5.67
CA LEU A 205 -11.40 -10.16 5.52
C LEU A 205 -11.80 -9.95 4.05
N ALA A 206 -10.82 -9.68 3.19
CA ALA A 206 -11.04 -9.50 1.76
C ALA A 206 -11.43 -10.81 1.06
N ASP A 207 -10.90 -11.94 1.50
CA ASP A 207 -11.25 -13.25 0.95
C ASP A 207 -12.60 -13.73 1.49
N ALA A 208 -12.92 -13.45 2.76
CA ALA A 208 -14.26 -13.68 3.32
C ALA A 208 -15.33 -12.91 2.55
N GLU A 209 -15.03 -11.67 2.14
CA GLU A 209 -15.91 -10.90 1.25
C GLU A 209 -16.06 -11.49 -0.14
N LYS A 210 -15.01 -12.10 -0.70
CA LYS A 210 -15.11 -12.78 -2.00
C LYS A 210 -16.00 -14.00 -1.88
N GLN A 211 -15.86 -14.79 -0.81
CA GLN A 211 -16.74 -15.93 -0.54
C GLN A 211 -18.20 -15.47 -0.38
N HIS A 212 -18.44 -14.40 0.37
CA HIS A 212 -19.77 -13.80 0.49
C HIS A 212 -20.40 -13.35 -0.84
N LYS A 213 -19.58 -12.97 -1.82
CA LYS A 213 -20.02 -12.48 -3.13
C LYS A 213 -20.03 -13.55 -4.22
N LEU A 214 -19.72 -14.79 -3.86
CA LEU A 214 -19.64 -15.88 -4.82
C LEU A 214 -21.01 -16.53 -5.00
N TYR A 215 -21.70 -16.18 -6.07
CA TYR A 215 -22.98 -16.76 -6.46
C TYR A 215 -22.82 -17.56 -7.76
N ASN A 216 -23.60 -18.62 -7.94
CA ASN A 216 -23.67 -19.32 -9.22
C ASN A 216 -24.63 -18.62 -10.18
N ASN A 217 -24.72 -19.14 -11.41
CA ASN A 217 -25.62 -18.68 -12.46
C ASN A 217 -27.13 -18.82 -12.11
N HIS A 218 -27.45 -19.35 -10.94
CA HIS A 218 -28.80 -19.48 -10.40
C HIS A 218 -29.01 -18.61 -9.14
N ASP A 219 -28.16 -17.60 -8.92
CA ASP A 219 -28.18 -16.68 -7.77
C ASP A 219 -28.12 -17.36 -6.39
N LYS A 220 -27.60 -18.59 -6.34
CA LYS A 220 -27.34 -19.29 -5.08
C LYS A 220 -25.94 -18.99 -4.60
N LEU A 221 -25.78 -18.63 -3.33
CA LEU A 221 -24.49 -18.41 -2.69
C LEU A 221 -23.70 -19.74 -2.66
N VAL A 222 -22.52 -19.76 -3.27
CA VAL A 222 -21.64 -20.94 -3.41
C VAL A 222 -20.32 -20.76 -2.69
N GLY A 223 -20.01 -19.56 -2.20
CA GLY A 223 -18.82 -19.35 -1.39
C GLY A 223 -18.86 -20.13 -0.08
N ASP A 224 -17.69 -20.29 0.53
CA ASP A 224 -17.55 -20.91 1.85
C ASP A 224 -18.09 -19.97 2.95
N VAL A 225 -19.41 -20.02 3.12
CA VAL A 225 -20.20 -19.20 4.04
C VAL A 225 -19.75 -19.40 5.49
N ILE A 226 -19.47 -20.64 5.88
CA ILE A 226 -19.11 -21.01 7.25
C ILE A 226 -17.74 -20.41 7.59
N THR A 227 -16.73 -20.58 6.72
CA THR A 227 -15.40 -20.04 6.99
C THR A 227 -15.37 -18.52 6.89
N ALA A 228 -16.15 -17.92 5.98
CA ALA A 228 -16.32 -16.47 5.90
C ALA A 228 -16.94 -15.91 7.18
N TYR A 229 -17.97 -16.56 7.73
CA TYR A 229 -18.57 -16.16 9.00
C TYR A 229 -17.57 -16.20 10.16
N LYS A 230 -16.80 -17.30 10.30
CA LYS A 230 -15.77 -17.42 11.34
C LYS A 230 -14.71 -16.32 11.23
N CYS A 231 -14.33 -15.93 10.01
CA CYS A 231 -13.47 -14.78 9.77
C CYS A 231 -14.12 -13.48 10.29
N PHE A 232 -15.36 -13.18 9.89
CA PHE A 232 -16.07 -11.98 10.35
C PHE A 232 -16.27 -11.96 11.87
N GLU A 233 -16.54 -13.10 12.49
CA GLU A 233 -16.65 -13.22 13.94
C GLU A 233 -15.33 -12.92 14.65
N ALA A 234 -14.23 -13.50 14.20
CA ALA A 234 -12.91 -13.25 14.76
C ALA A 234 -12.53 -11.77 14.67
N TYR A 235 -12.71 -11.15 13.50
CA TYR A 235 -12.40 -9.73 13.31
C TYR A 235 -13.36 -8.79 14.06
N ALA A 236 -14.61 -9.18 14.29
CA ALA A 236 -15.56 -8.41 15.09
C ALA A 236 -15.15 -8.38 16.58
N ASN A 237 -14.61 -9.49 17.08
CA ASN A 237 -14.24 -9.70 18.47
C ASN A 237 -12.78 -9.28 18.80
N LEU A 238 -12.02 -8.74 17.84
CA LEU A 238 -10.67 -8.21 18.12
C LEU A 238 -10.76 -7.07 19.15
N GLY A 239 -10.00 -7.16 20.24
CA GLY A 239 -10.02 -6.19 21.34
C GLY A 239 -9.75 -4.75 20.86
N ASN A 240 -10.46 -3.78 21.42
CA ASN A 240 -10.26 -2.36 21.12
C ASN A 240 -8.87 -1.91 21.60
N THR A 241 -7.91 -1.80 20.69
CA THR A 241 -6.68 -1.05 20.89
C THR A 241 -6.99 0.44 20.76
N GLY A 242 -7.46 1.07 21.84
CA GLY A 242 -7.60 2.53 21.91
C GLY A 242 -8.84 3.11 21.24
N GLY A 243 -9.97 3.11 21.97
CA GLY A 243 -11.08 4.08 21.86
C GLY A 243 -11.90 4.16 20.56
N THR A 244 -11.45 3.58 19.44
CA THR A 244 -12.10 3.66 18.14
C THR A 244 -12.02 2.32 17.43
N ALA A 245 -13.17 1.73 17.12
CA ALA A 245 -13.23 0.49 16.35
C ALA A 245 -12.58 0.70 14.98
N ASN A 246 -11.56 -0.09 14.67
CA ASN A 246 -10.90 -0.05 13.37
C ASN A 246 -11.93 -0.38 12.26
N ARG A 247 -11.83 0.27 11.10
CA ARG A 247 -12.68 0.05 9.91
C ARG A 247 -12.92 -1.44 9.60
N ASN A 248 -11.91 -2.28 9.80
CA ASN A 248 -12.00 -3.72 9.60
C ASN A 248 -12.95 -4.41 10.60
N GLN A 249 -12.92 -3.99 11.86
CA GLN A 249 -13.82 -4.49 12.90
C GLN A 249 -15.26 -4.04 12.66
N ILE A 250 -15.48 -2.78 12.24
CA ILE A 250 -16.81 -2.28 11.87
C ILE A 250 -17.39 -3.11 10.72
N LYS A 251 -16.58 -3.38 9.71
CA LYS A 251 -16.97 -4.18 8.55
C LYS A 251 -17.26 -5.64 8.93
N ALA A 252 -16.44 -6.21 9.80
CA ALA A 252 -16.62 -7.55 10.31
C ALA A 252 -17.91 -7.69 11.14
N LYS A 253 -18.21 -6.71 12.01
CA LYS A 253 -19.47 -6.62 12.76
C LYS A 253 -20.68 -6.58 11.83
N TYR A 254 -20.63 -5.76 10.78
CA TYR A 254 -21.69 -5.70 9.76
C TYR A 254 -21.93 -7.07 9.09
N TYR A 255 -20.89 -7.72 8.59
CA TYR A 255 -21.06 -9.01 7.90
C TYR A 255 -21.45 -10.14 8.84
N LYS A 256 -20.92 -10.16 10.08
CA LYS A 256 -21.37 -11.09 11.12
C LYS A 256 -22.89 -11.00 11.30
N ALA A 257 -23.41 -9.79 11.46
CA ALA A 257 -24.84 -9.56 11.62
C ALA A 257 -25.64 -9.87 10.36
N TYR A 258 -25.12 -9.53 9.18
CA TYR A 258 -25.76 -9.89 7.90
C TYR A 258 -25.98 -11.41 7.82
N TYR A 259 -24.97 -12.21 8.14
CA TYR A 259 -25.03 -13.67 8.06
C TYR A 259 -26.07 -14.26 9.02
N ILE A 260 -26.15 -13.71 10.24
CA ILE A 260 -27.17 -14.08 11.23
C ILE A 260 -28.58 -13.67 10.75
N SER A 261 -28.74 -12.44 10.25
CA SER A 261 -30.04 -11.90 9.81
C SER A 261 -30.62 -12.59 8.58
N LYS A 262 -29.75 -13.15 7.73
CA LYS A 262 -30.12 -13.88 6.51
C LYS A 262 -30.16 -15.38 6.71
N GLU A 263 -29.98 -15.86 7.95
CA GLU A 263 -30.03 -17.27 8.31
C GLU A 263 -29.07 -18.11 7.46
N LEU A 264 -27.90 -17.52 7.12
CA LEU A 264 -26.87 -18.15 6.31
C LEU A 264 -25.96 -19.08 7.13
N ILE A 265 -26.10 -19.06 8.45
CA ILE A 265 -25.39 -19.92 9.41
C ILE A 265 -26.40 -20.47 10.42
N GLU A 266 -26.12 -21.66 10.95
CA GLU A 266 -26.91 -22.24 12.03
C GLU A 266 -26.67 -21.49 13.35
N ASP A 267 -27.79 -21.27 14.05
CA ASP A 267 -28.06 -20.23 15.05
C ASP A 267 -27.03 -20.12 16.19
N PRO A 268 -26.25 -19.02 16.31
CA PRO A 268 -25.58 -18.69 17.56
C PRO A 268 -26.59 -18.05 18.51
N THR A 269 -26.90 -18.75 19.61
CA THR A 269 -27.68 -18.28 20.77
C THR A 269 -27.49 -16.77 21.03
N ASN A 270 -28.59 -16.00 21.07
CA ASN A 270 -28.70 -14.53 21.17
C ASN A 270 -28.76 -13.71 19.85
N LYS A 271 -29.65 -14.12 18.94
CA LYS A 271 -30.04 -13.35 17.73
C LYS A 271 -30.52 -11.92 18.03
N ASP A 272 -31.31 -11.74 19.09
CA ASP A 272 -31.94 -10.44 19.39
C ASP A 272 -30.97 -9.43 20.03
N GLU A 273 -29.99 -9.90 20.81
CA GLU A 273 -29.01 -9.05 21.49
C GLU A 273 -27.96 -8.50 20.50
N ILE A 274 -27.50 -9.34 19.56
CA ILE A 274 -26.51 -8.96 18.54
C ILE A 274 -27.10 -7.96 17.53
N VAL A 275 -28.38 -8.09 17.19
CA VAL A 275 -29.05 -7.14 16.29
C VAL A 275 -29.29 -5.79 16.99
N ALA A 276 -29.58 -5.80 18.30
CA ALA A 276 -29.81 -4.58 19.08
C ALA A 276 -28.53 -3.75 19.30
N GLU A 277 -27.34 -4.34 19.37
CA GLU A 277 -26.08 -3.58 19.49
C GLU A 277 -25.65 -2.85 18.20
N LEU A 278 -26.36 -3.07 17.08
CA LEU A 278 -25.97 -2.57 15.76
C LEU A 278 -26.88 -1.48 15.19
N PHE A 279 -27.99 -1.17 15.86
CA PHE A 279 -28.90 -0.07 15.53
C PHE A 279 -29.02 0.91 16.70
#